data_AF-A0A5C1AG29-F1
#
_entry.id   AF-A0A5C1AG29-F1
#
_cell.length_a   1.000
_cell.length_b   1.000
_cell.length_c   1.000
_cell.angle_alpha   90.00
_cell.angle_beta   90.00
_cell.angle_gamma   90.00
#
_symmetry.space_group_name_H-M   'P 1'
#
loop_
_entity.id
_entity.type
_entity.pdbx_description
1 polymer ?
#
loop_
_entity_poly.entity_id
_entity_poly.type
_entity_poly.pdbx_seq_one_letter_code
_entity_poly.pdbx_strand_id
1 'polypeptide(L)'
;MAGEDDYDSPAWVAGDALAGDGPFDIFCSQCSAGFPVTPPLPSAVVVCPRCGWRVRLEIVPGDPGYMLLLNPLSGAEYLTRLAGSKSPPLSALSPEEMAQIRAELRGRQSPP
;
A
#
# COMPACT_ATOMS: atom_id res chain seq x y z
N MET A 1 -14.55 12.64 -22.04
CA MET A 1 -13.87 11.35 -21.89
C MET A 1 -12.74 11.58 -20.91
N ALA A 2 -12.93 11.24 -19.64
CA ALA A 2 -11.88 11.39 -18.62
C ALA A 2 -10.87 10.26 -18.84
N GLY A 3 -9.64 10.60 -19.22
CA GLY A 3 -8.57 9.64 -19.45
C GLY A 3 -8.18 8.90 -18.17
N GLU A 4 -7.47 7.79 -18.35
CA GLU A 4 -7.01 6.84 -17.33
C GLU A 4 -6.02 7.40 -16.28
N ASP A 5 -5.92 8.74 -16.12
CA ASP A 5 -4.82 9.45 -15.46
C ASP A 5 -5.24 10.57 -14.49
N ASP A 6 -6.43 10.52 -13.88
CA ASP A 6 -6.85 11.54 -12.88
C ASP A 6 -6.77 10.99 -11.46
N TYR A 7 -5.55 10.70 -11.01
CA TYR A 7 -5.24 10.37 -9.62
C TYR A 7 -3.91 10.97 -9.20
N ASP A 8 -3.81 11.35 -7.93
CA ASP A 8 -2.69 12.13 -7.44
C ASP A 8 -1.56 11.23 -6.88
N SER A 9 -1.88 10.04 -6.38
CA SER A 9 -0.89 9.06 -5.93
C SER A 9 -1.42 7.61 -5.90
N PRO A 10 -0.54 6.60 -6.02
CA PRO A 10 -0.90 5.20 -5.82
C PRO A 10 -0.87 4.82 -4.33
N ALA A 11 -1.76 3.90 -3.94
CA ALA A 11 -1.69 3.12 -2.72
C ALA A 11 -1.66 1.63 -3.06
N TRP A 12 -0.70 0.91 -2.50
CA TRP A 12 -0.54 -0.52 -2.70
C TRP A 12 -1.46 -1.31 -1.76
N VAL A 13 -2.32 -2.15 -2.32
CA VAL A 13 -3.35 -2.89 -1.60
C VAL A 13 -3.12 -4.39 -1.74
N ALA A 14 -3.22 -5.13 -0.64
CA ALA A 14 -3.22 -6.59 -0.68
C ALA A 14 -4.51 -7.08 -1.36
N GLY A 15 -4.40 -7.90 -2.40
CA GLY A 15 -5.55 -8.40 -3.16
C GLY A 15 -6.55 -9.16 -2.29
N ASP A 16 -6.06 -9.89 -1.28
CA ASP A 16 -6.91 -10.59 -0.31
C ASP A 16 -7.83 -9.64 0.47
N ALA A 17 -7.42 -8.38 0.66
CA ALA A 17 -8.22 -7.38 1.36
C ALA A 17 -9.45 -6.95 0.56
N LEU A 18 -9.42 -7.08 -0.77
CA LEU A 18 -10.56 -6.76 -1.64
C LEU A 18 -11.57 -7.91 -1.75
N ALA A 19 -11.15 -9.13 -1.42
CA ALA A 19 -12.00 -10.32 -1.40
C ALA A 19 -12.70 -10.53 -0.04
N GLY A 20 -12.27 -9.83 1.01
CA GLY A 20 -12.87 -9.92 2.34
C GLY A 20 -14.07 -9.01 2.55
N ASP A 21 -14.83 -9.29 3.62
CA ASP A 21 -16.04 -8.54 4.00
C ASP A 21 -15.78 -7.37 4.98
N GLY A 22 -14.51 -7.15 5.35
CA GLY A 22 -14.12 -6.20 6.41
C GLY A 22 -13.48 -4.92 5.89
N PRO A 23 -13.65 -3.78 6.58
CA PRO A 23 -12.96 -2.56 6.21
C PRO A 23 -11.45 -2.69 6.43
N PHE A 24 -10.68 -1.96 5.63
CA PHE A 24 -9.25 -1.77 5.85
C PHE A 24 -8.85 -0.31 5.62
N ASP A 25 -7.76 0.11 6.27
CA ASP A 25 -7.29 1.49 6.14
C ASP A 25 -6.38 1.69 4.93
N ILE A 26 -6.60 2.79 4.24
CA ILE A 26 -5.70 3.35 3.23
C ILE A 26 -5.07 4.62 3.78
N PHE A 27 -3.77 4.78 3.56
CA PHE A 27 -3.02 5.95 3.99
C PHE A 27 -2.94 6.99 2.86
N CYS A 28 -3.42 8.20 3.11
CA CYS A 28 -3.26 9.32 2.19
C CYS A 28 -1.85 9.91 2.29
N SER A 29 -1.09 9.85 1.20
CA SER A 29 0.27 10.41 1.13
C SER A 29 0.31 11.93 1.31
N GLN A 30 -0.79 12.64 0.99
CA GLN A 30 -0.83 14.10 1.03
C GLN A 30 -1.06 14.68 2.42
N CYS A 31 -1.98 14.10 3.20
CA CYS A 31 -2.34 14.60 4.52
C CYS A 31 -1.97 13.64 5.66
N SER A 32 -1.29 12.54 5.34
CA SER A 32 -0.86 11.51 6.28
C SER A 32 -1.99 10.89 7.11
N ALA A 33 -3.23 10.94 6.61
CA ALA A 33 -4.39 10.39 7.31
C ALA A 33 -4.65 8.97 6.81
N GLY A 34 -4.83 8.04 7.75
CA GLY A 34 -5.49 6.78 7.47
C GLY A 34 -7.00 7.00 7.36
N PHE A 35 -7.65 6.37 6.39
CA PHE A 35 -9.10 6.34 6.30
C PHE A 35 -9.58 4.93 5.89
N PRO A 36 -10.70 4.47 6.47
CA PRO A 36 -11.20 3.14 6.18
C PRO A 36 -11.86 3.10 4.80
N VAL A 37 -11.67 1.99 4.10
CA VAL A 37 -12.40 1.62 2.90
C VAL A 37 -13.01 0.24 3.09
N THR A 38 -14.20 0.03 2.56
CA THR A 38 -14.95 -1.23 2.71
C THR A 38 -15.16 -1.85 1.33
N PRO A 39 -14.68 -3.08 1.09
CA PRO A 39 -15.03 -3.84 -0.10
C PRO A 39 -16.55 -4.14 -0.20
N PRO A 40 -17.07 -4.43 -1.41
CA PRO A 40 -16.40 -4.28 -2.70
C PRO A 40 -16.24 -2.81 -3.09
N LEU A 41 -15.12 -2.46 -3.71
CA LEU A 41 -14.88 -1.09 -4.14
C LEU A 41 -15.47 -0.86 -5.54
N PRO A 42 -16.31 0.16 -5.74
CA PRO A 42 -16.93 0.45 -7.03
C PRO A 42 -15.90 0.95 -8.07
N SER A 43 -14.75 1.44 -7.61
CA SER A 43 -13.66 1.94 -8.44
C SER A 43 -12.30 1.61 -7.81
N ALA A 44 -11.28 1.45 -8.65
CA ALA A 44 -9.87 1.39 -8.24
C ALA A 44 -9.29 2.77 -7.83
N VAL A 45 -10.14 3.77 -7.61
CA VAL A 45 -9.76 5.08 -7.07
C VAL A 45 -10.63 5.35 -5.85
N VAL A 46 -10.01 5.83 -4.78
CA VAL A 46 -10.67 6.27 -3.55
C VAL A 46 -10.28 7.71 -3.27
N VAL A 47 -11.17 8.47 -2.63
CA VAL A 47 -10.93 9.89 -2.32
C VAL A 47 -10.69 10.03 -0.83
N CYS A 48 -9.57 10.65 -0.45
CA CYS A 48 -9.28 10.94 0.94
C CYS A 48 -10.37 11.89 1.50
N PRO A 49 -11.14 11.48 2.52
CA PRO A 49 -12.23 12.30 3.05
C PRO A 49 -11.74 13.56 3.76
N ARG A 50 -10.43 13.64 4.08
CA ARG A 50 -9.82 14.77 4.80
C ARG A 50 -9.36 15.90 3.87
N CYS A 51 -8.84 15.58 2.69
CA CYS A 51 -8.22 16.57 1.81
C CYS A 51 -8.66 16.48 0.34
N GLY A 52 -9.55 15.54 -0.02
CA GLY A 52 -10.02 15.38 -1.39
C GLY A 52 -9.03 14.71 -2.35
N TRP A 53 -7.85 14.31 -1.86
CA TRP A 53 -6.80 13.67 -2.65
C TRP A 53 -7.28 12.35 -3.26
N ARG A 54 -7.06 12.15 -4.55
CA ARG A 54 -7.50 10.97 -5.30
C ARG A 54 -6.39 9.94 -5.28
N VAL A 55 -6.66 8.80 -4.65
CA VAL A 55 -5.69 7.72 -4.47
C VAL A 55 -6.09 6.55 -5.35
N ARG A 56 -5.21 6.16 -6.28
CA ARG A 56 -5.39 4.95 -7.09
C ARG A 56 -4.92 3.73 -6.32
N LEU A 57 -5.66 2.63 -6.41
CA LEU A 57 -5.35 1.38 -5.77
C LEU A 57 -4.55 0.50 -6.73
N GLU A 58 -3.30 0.24 -6.38
CA GLU A 58 -2.45 -0.73 -7.06
C GLU A 58 -2.57 -2.07 -6.33
N ILE A 59 -3.21 -3.03 -6.97
CA ILE A 59 -3.56 -4.31 -6.37
C ILE A 59 -2.39 -5.28 -6.53
N VAL A 60 -1.90 -5.79 -5.40
CA VAL A 60 -0.86 -6.81 -5.38
C VAL A 60 -1.52 -8.17 -5.17
N PRO A 61 -1.23 -9.20 -5.99
CA PRO A 61 -1.83 -10.52 -5.81
C PRO A 61 -1.56 -11.11 -4.42
N GLY A 62 -2.61 -11.60 -3.76
CA GLY A 62 -2.53 -12.18 -2.41
C GLY A 62 -2.30 -11.15 -1.30
N ASP A 63 -1.73 -11.60 -0.19
CA ASP A 63 -1.23 -10.75 0.90
C ASP A 63 0.26 -11.01 1.16
N PRO A 64 1.17 -10.33 0.44
CA PRO A 64 2.61 -10.46 0.68
C PRO A 64 3.07 -9.77 1.97
N GLY A 65 2.19 -9.06 2.69
CA GLY A 65 2.56 -8.33 3.89
C GLY A 65 3.12 -6.94 3.62
N TYR A 66 4.33 -6.94 3.03
CA TYR A 66 5.15 -5.76 2.85
C TYR A 66 5.72 -5.69 1.44
N MET A 67 6.12 -4.49 1.05
CA MET A 67 6.83 -4.21 -0.19
C MET A 67 8.02 -3.31 0.05
N LEU A 68 9.06 -3.55 -0.73
CA LEU A 68 10.20 -2.66 -0.84
C LEU A 68 10.00 -1.79 -2.08
N LEU A 69 9.91 -0.49 -1.86
CA LEU A 69 9.73 0.50 -2.92
C LEU A 69 10.99 1.35 -3.05
N LEU A 70 11.28 1.79 -4.27
CA LEU A 70 12.32 2.74 -4.55
C LEU A 70 11.72 4.14 -4.61
N ASN A 71 12.32 5.08 -3.90
CA ASN A 71 12.05 6.49 -4.12
C ASN A 71 12.73 6.90 -5.45
N PRO A 72 11.98 7.34 -6.47
CA PRO A 72 12.55 7.65 -7.78
C PRO A 72 13.45 8.90 -7.76
N LEU A 73 13.29 9.78 -6.77
CA LEU A 73 14.08 11.01 -6.65
C LEU A 73 15.41 10.77 -5.94
N SER A 74 15.41 9.98 -4.86
CA SER A 74 16.60 9.74 -4.05
C SER A 74 17.29 8.40 -4.33
N GLY A 75 16.63 7.48 -5.04
CA GLY A 75 17.06 6.09 -5.19
C GLY A 75 16.96 5.27 -3.89
N ALA A 76 16.47 5.86 -2.79
CA ALA A 76 16.43 5.19 -1.50
C ALA A 76 15.30 4.16 -1.44
N GLU A 77 15.61 2.97 -0.92
CA GLU A 77 14.63 1.92 -0.66
C GLU A 77 13.88 2.17 0.65
N TYR A 78 12.56 2.12 0.60
CA TYR A 78 11.71 2.19 1.78
C TYR A 78 10.76 0.98 1.84
N LEU A 79 10.58 0.50 3.06
CA LEU A 79 9.66 -0.57 3.36
C LEU A 79 8.27 0.05 3.58
N THR A 80 7.26 -0.48 2.91
CA THR A 80 5.86 -0.13 3.13
C THR A 80 5.05 -1.39 3.43
N ARG A 81 4.02 -1.27 4.27
CA ARG A 81 3.02 -2.32 4.47
C ARG A 81 1.89 -2.10 3.48
N LEU A 82 1.38 -3.17 2.87
CA LEU A 82 0.23 -3.06 1.96
C LEU A 82 -1.04 -2.72 2.76
N ALA A 83 -1.89 -1.88 2.19
CA ALA A 83 -3.21 -1.61 2.74
C ALA A 83 -4.02 -2.91 2.82
N GLY A 84 -4.70 -3.13 3.95
CA GLY A 84 -5.48 -4.34 4.19
C GLY A 84 -4.69 -5.62 4.47
N SER A 85 -3.35 -5.56 4.49
CA SER A 85 -2.52 -6.69 4.88
C SER A 85 -2.76 -7.14 6.33
N LYS A 86 -2.66 -8.45 6.58
CA LYS A 86 -2.69 -9.04 7.93
C LYS A 86 -1.37 -8.86 8.69
N SER A 87 -0.30 -8.44 8.03
CA SER A 87 0.98 -8.19 8.68
C SER A 87 0.89 -7.00 9.65
N PRO A 88 1.69 -6.98 10.73
CA PRO A 88 1.68 -5.90 11.71
C PRO A 88 2.11 -4.56 11.10
N PRO A 89 1.60 -3.42 11.61
CA PRO A 89 2.01 -2.10 11.15
C PRO A 89 3.52 -1.90 11.40
N LEU A 90 4.17 -1.11 10.55
CA LEU A 90 5.62 -0.85 10.67
C LEU A 90 6.02 -0.26 12.03
N SER A 91 5.13 0.51 12.66
CA SER A 91 5.33 1.07 14.01
C SER A 91 5.35 0.02 15.12
N ALA A 92 4.84 -1.19 14.86
CA ALA A 92 4.87 -2.30 15.80
C ALA A 92 6.08 -3.23 15.60
N LEU A 93 6.90 -2.99 14.57
CA LEU A 93 8.10 -3.77 14.30
C LEU A 93 9.32 -3.16 14.98
N SER A 94 10.18 -4.01 15.52
CA SER A 94 11.53 -3.63 15.92
C SER A 94 12.42 -3.33 14.71
N PRO A 95 13.53 -2.57 14.88
CA PRO A 95 14.50 -2.35 13.82
C PRO A 95 15.08 -3.64 13.23
N GLU A 96 15.23 -4.68 14.06
CA GLU A 96 15.74 -6.00 13.66
C GLU A 96 14.74 -6.73 12.77
N GLU A 97 13.46 -6.76 13.15
CA GLU A 97 12.39 -7.33 12.32
C GLU A 97 12.26 -6.60 10.98
N MET A 98 12.32 -5.27 11.00
CA MET A 98 12.31 -4.47 9.77
C MET A 98 13.51 -4.80 8.87
N ALA A 99 14.70 -4.98 9.44
CA ALA A 99 15.90 -5.34 8.67
C ALA A 99 15.78 -6.75 8.06
N GLN A 100 15.24 -7.71 8.81
CA GLN A 100 14.97 -9.06 8.32
C GLN A 100 13.98 -9.06 7.16
N ILE A 101 12.84 -8.38 7.31
CA ILE A 101 11.83 -8.26 6.24
C ILE A 101 12.44 -7.65 4.98
N ARG A 102 13.25 -6.60 5.11
CA ARG A 102 13.94 -5.99 3.96
C ARG A 102 14.89 -6.98 3.28
N ALA A 103 15.65 -7.76 4.05
CA ALA A 103 16.57 -8.76 3.51
C ALA A 103 15.82 -9.87 2.76
N GLU A 104 14.72 -10.38 3.33
CA GLU A 104 13.87 -11.39 2.69
C GLU A 104 13.28 -10.87 1.38
N LEU A 105 12.76 -9.64 1.36
CA LEU A 105 12.18 -9.03 0.17
C LEU A 105 13.22 -8.83 -0.94
N ARG A 106 14.45 -8.40 -0.61
CA ARG A 106 15.55 -8.33 -1.59
C ARG A 106 15.92 -9.70 -2.16
N GLY A 107 15.92 -10.73 -1.30
CA GLY A 107 16.17 -12.12 -1.72
C GLY A 107 15.12 -12.63 -2.73
N ARG A 108 13.86 -12.20 -2.59
CA ARG A 108 12.77 -12.54 -3.51
C ARG A 108 12.79 -11.74 -4.83
N GLN A 109 13.50 -10.61 -4.87
CA GLN A 109 13.64 -9.76 -6.07
C GLN A 109 14.84 -10.15 -6.96
N SER A 110 15.66 -11.12 -6.55
CA SER A 110 16.70 -11.68 -7.42
C SER A 110 16.06 -12.69 -8.38
N PRO A 111 16.23 -12.54 -9.72
CA PRO A 111 15.82 -13.59 -10.63
C PRO A 111 16.73 -14.83 -10.43
N PRO A 112 16.25 -16.05 -10.76
CA PRO A 112 17.12 -17.21 -10.94
C PRO A 112 18.14 -17.01 -12.07
#